data_AF-A0A8H7XLQ9-F1
#
_entry.id   AF-A0A8H7XLQ9-F1
#
_cell.length_a   1.000
_cell.length_b   1.000
_cell.length_c   1.000
_cell.angle_alpha   90.00
_cell.angle_beta   90.00
_cell.angle_gamma   90.00
#
_symmetry.space_group_name_H-M   'P 1'
#
loop_
_entity.id
_entity.type
_entity.pdbx_description
1 polymer ?
#
loop_
_entity_poly.entity_id
_entity_poly.type
_entity_poly.pdbx_seq_one_letter_code
_entity_poly.pdbx_strand_id
1 'polypeptide(L)'
;MQFTTFFTALLAATASVVAAPTPTPTPTPLKSPQELIVFNPPITSPKSSSAWAKGSEQIVEWGESAAALEITNIPESRVNSTGTIVLGYSASENGNEHLDIAHPLATDFPIKQGFMKVVMPKNIAERNDYFIVRK
;
A
#
# COMPACT_ATOMS: atom_id res chain seq x y z
N MET A 1 14.74 51.25 -81.80
CA MET A 1 14.07 52.17 -80.86
C MET A 1 12.65 51.63 -80.69
N GLN A 2 12.38 50.84 -79.65
CA GLN A 2 11.57 51.21 -78.46
C GLN A 2 10.25 51.91 -78.87
N PHE A 3 9.06 51.38 -78.60
CA PHE A 3 8.51 51.20 -77.25
C PHE A 3 7.47 50.06 -77.16
N THR A 4 7.51 49.38 -76.01
CA THR A 4 6.76 48.19 -75.63
C THR A 4 5.42 48.54 -74.97
N THR A 5 4.39 47.77 -75.31
CA THR A 5 3.03 47.74 -74.76
C THR A 5 2.99 47.41 -73.27
N PHE A 6 2.15 48.10 -72.47
CA PHE A 6 1.69 47.57 -71.18
C PHE A 6 0.27 48.09 -70.85
N PHE A 7 -0.70 47.19 -70.79
CA PHE A 7 -1.90 47.34 -69.98
C PHE A 7 -2.12 46.03 -69.22
N THR A 8 -1.82 46.08 -67.92
CA THR A 8 -1.85 44.94 -67.00
C THR A 8 -3.27 44.73 -66.50
N ALA A 9 -3.82 43.54 -66.71
CA ALA A 9 -5.11 43.14 -66.15
C ALA A 9 -4.97 42.87 -64.64
N LEU A 10 -5.77 43.56 -63.84
CA LEU A 10 -5.85 43.40 -62.38
C LEU A 10 -6.77 42.21 -62.05
N LEU A 11 -6.21 41.09 -61.59
CA LEU A 11 -6.96 40.00 -60.97
C LEU A 11 -7.07 40.25 -59.47
N ALA A 12 -8.30 40.42 -58.96
CA ALA A 12 -8.58 40.42 -57.53
C ALA A 12 -8.78 38.98 -57.05
N ALA A 13 -7.89 38.48 -56.20
CA ALA A 13 -8.05 37.21 -55.51
C ALA A 13 -8.59 37.46 -54.09
N THR A 14 -9.81 37.00 -53.79
CA THR A 14 -10.37 37.01 -52.45
C THR A 14 -10.00 35.71 -51.75
N ALA A 15 -9.19 35.78 -50.69
CA ALA A 15 -8.88 34.64 -49.82
C ALA A 15 -9.88 34.59 -48.66
N SER A 16 -10.73 33.56 -48.63
CA SER A 16 -11.64 33.29 -47.51
C SER A 16 -10.86 32.59 -46.39
N VAL A 17 -10.76 33.20 -45.21
CA VAL A 17 -10.14 32.58 -44.04
C VAL A 17 -11.18 31.70 -43.35
N VAL A 18 -11.06 30.38 -43.45
CA VAL A 18 -11.88 29.45 -42.64
C VAL A 18 -11.25 29.40 -41.25
N ALA A 19 -11.93 29.95 -40.25
CA ALA A 19 -11.55 29.78 -38.85
C ALA A 19 -11.73 28.30 -38.46
N ALA A 20 -10.64 27.60 -38.20
CA ALA A 20 -10.71 26.25 -37.65
C ALA A 20 -11.21 26.30 -36.20
N PRO A 21 -12.15 25.43 -35.78
CA PRO A 21 -12.59 25.38 -34.39
C PRO A 21 -11.42 24.96 -33.50
N THR A 22 -11.07 25.79 -32.52
CA THR A 22 -10.14 25.44 -31.45
C THR A 22 -10.65 24.21 -30.71
N PRO A 23 -9.82 23.16 -30.50
CA PRO A 23 -10.24 22.01 -29.70
C PRO A 23 -10.52 22.48 -28.27
N THR A 24 -11.77 22.36 -27.84
CA THR A 24 -12.16 22.55 -26.45
C THR A 24 -11.32 21.60 -25.59
N PRO A 25 -10.57 22.08 -24.58
CA PRO A 25 -9.86 21.17 -23.69
C PRO A 25 -10.89 20.29 -22.99
N THR A 26 -10.86 18.99 -23.28
CA THR A 26 -11.65 18.00 -22.55
C THR A 26 -11.27 18.10 -21.07
N PRO A 27 -12.21 18.44 -20.17
CA PRO A 27 -11.89 18.48 -18.74
C PRO A 27 -11.38 17.11 -18.33
N THR A 28 -10.15 17.06 -17.84
CA THR A 28 -9.62 15.84 -17.23
C THR A 28 -10.54 15.52 -16.05
N PRO A 29 -11.16 14.33 -15.99
CA PRO A 29 -12.03 14.00 -14.87
C PRO A 29 -11.22 14.18 -13.58
N LEU A 30 -11.73 15.05 -12.70
CA LEU A 30 -11.13 15.30 -11.40
C LEU A 30 -11.07 13.95 -10.67
N LYS A 31 -9.87 13.53 -10.27
CA LYS A 31 -9.66 12.31 -9.49
C LYS A 31 -10.62 12.36 -8.30
N SER A 32 -11.58 11.43 -8.26
CA SER A 32 -12.55 11.28 -7.17
C SER A 32 -11.84 11.31 -5.81
N PRO A 33 -12.53 11.68 -4.71
CA PRO A 33 -11.96 11.62 -3.37
C PRO A 33 -11.20 10.33 -3.16
N GLN A 34 -9.93 10.42 -2.82
CA GLN A 34 -9.10 9.24 -2.60
C GLN A 34 -9.52 8.66 -1.25
N GLU A 35 -10.33 7.61 -1.28
CA GLU A 35 -10.70 6.90 -0.06
C GLU A 35 -9.46 6.17 0.48
N LEU A 36 -9.02 6.57 1.67
CA LEU A 36 -7.96 5.84 2.37
C LEU A 36 -8.57 4.57 2.98
N ILE A 37 -8.60 3.50 2.20
CA ILE A 37 -9.03 2.19 2.69
C ILE A 37 -7.94 1.66 3.63
N VAL A 38 -8.20 1.71 4.93
CA VAL A 38 -7.38 1.07 5.97
C VAL A 38 -7.87 -0.36 6.16
N PHE A 39 -7.02 -1.32 5.85
CA PHE A 39 -7.31 -2.74 6.07
C PHE A 39 -6.29 -3.31 7.04
N ASN A 40 -6.74 -3.65 8.24
CA ASN A 40 -5.89 -4.17 9.32
C ASN A 40 -6.59 -5.34 10.04
N PRO A 41 -6.55 -6.57 9.48
CA PRO A 41 -7.13 -7.74 10.13
C PRO A 41 -6.49 -7.96 11.52
N PRO A 42 -7.31 -8.24 12.55
CA PRO A 42 -6.83 -8.39 13.93
C PRO A 42 -6.03 -9.69 14.08
N ILE A 43 -5.02 -9.66 14.95
CA ILE A 43 -4.28 -10.85 15.36
C ILE A 43 -5.17 -11.68 16.30
N THR A 44 -5.36 -12.95 15.98
CA THR A 44 -6.18 -13.90 16.76
C THR A 44 -5.34 -14.90 17.56
N SER A 45 -4.06 -15.04 17.22
CA SER A 45 -3.07 -15.86 17.94
C SER A 45 -1.69 -15.17 17.92
N PRO A 46 -0.94 -15.12 19.03
CA PRO A 46 -1.14 -15.85 20.29
C PRO A 46 -2.27 -15.31 21.18
N LYS A 47 -2.75 -16.14 22.11
CA LYS A 47 -3.70 -15.74 23.17
C LYS A 47 -2.91 -15.22 24.39
N SER A 48 -3.58 -14.48 25.27
CA SER A 48 -2.96 -13.85 26.45
C SER A 48 -2.28 -14.81 27.44
N SER A 49 -2.53 -16.13 27.35
CA SER A 49 -1.89 -17.16 28.19
C SER A 49 -0.85 -18.01 27.44
N SER A 50 -0.48 -17.64 26.22
CA SER A 50 0.50 -18.38 25.42
C SER A 50 1.92 -18.05 25.87
N ALA A 51 2.69 -19.08 26.24
CA ALA A 51 4.10 -18.98 26.52
C ALA A 51 4.93 -19.59 25.38
N TRP A 52 5.89 -18.83 24.87
CA TRP A 52 6.73 -19.27 23.74
C TRP A 52 8.17 -19.50 24.20
N ALA A 53 8.67 -20.71 23.99
CA ALA A 53 10.05 -21.03 24.31
C ALA A 53 11.01 -20.33 23.34
N LYS A 54 12.19 -19.93 23.83
CA LYS A 54 13.24 -19.35 22.99
C LYS A 54 13.64 -20.32 21.88
N GLY A 55 13.80 -19.83 20.66
CA GLY A 55 14.14 -20.67 19.50
C GLY A 55 13.02 -21.57 18.98
N SER A 56 11.82 -21.54 19.57
CA SER A 56 10.71 -22.36 19.11
C SER A 56 10.03 -21.76 17.87
N GLU A 57 9.48 -22.63 17.02
CA GLU A 57 8.57 -22.23 15.95
C GLU A 57 7.19 -21.95 16.52
N GLN A 58 6.60 -20.84 16.11
CA GLN A 58 5.28 -20.37 16.55
C GLN A 58 4.46 -19.95 15.35
N ILE A 59 3.14 -20.01 15.48
CA ILE A 59 2.22 -19.59 14.43
C ILE A 59 1.48 -18.35 14.93
N VAL A 60 1.66 -17.25 14.19
CA VAL A 60 0.88 -16.02 14.35
C VAL A 60 -0.27 -16.09 13.37
N GLU A 61 -1.49 -15.86 13.84
CA GLU A 61 -2.71 -15.90 13.03
C GLU A 61 -3.44 -14.57 13.10
N TRP A 62 -4.10 -14.19 12.02
CA TRP A 62 -4.91 -12.98 11.93
C TRP A 62 -6.10 -13.17 10.98
N GLY A 63 -7.18 -12.44 11.22
CA GLY A 63 -8.39 -12.52 10.43
C GLY A 63 -9.65 -12.54 11.30
N GLU A 64 -10.73 -13.06 10.75
CA GLU A 64 -12.03 -13.12 11.45
C GLU A 64 -12.08 -14.23 12.52
N SER A 65 -11.24 -15.25 12.37
CA SER A 65 -11.15 -16.38 13.30
C SER A 65 -9.71 -16.86 13.42
N ALA A 66 -9.37 -17.39 14.60
CA ALA A 66 -8.21 -18.28 14.73
C ALA A 66 -8.36 -19.46 13.78
N ALA A 67 -7.27 -19.89 13.16
CA ALA A 67 -7.20 -20.87 12.06
C ALA A 67 -7.73 -20.42 10.68
N ALA A 68 -7.95 -19.13 10.44
CA ALA A 68 -8.21 -18.65 9.08
C ALA A 68 -6.97 -18.87 8.18
N LEU A 69 -7.06 -19.82 7.25
CA LEU A 69 -6.00 -20.10 6.27
C LEU A 69 -5.92 -19.07 5.13
N GLU A 70 -6.95 -18.21 5.03
CA GLU A 70 -7.00 -17.13 4.07
C GLU A 70 -8.00 -16.06 4.54
N ILE A 71 -7.74 -14.79 4.20
CA ILE A 71 -8.68 -13.70 4.40
C ILE A 71 -9.51 -13.50 3.14
N THR A 72 -10.81 -13.71 3.28
CA THR A 72 -11.79 -13.62 2.19
C THR A 72 -12.24 -12.18 1.92
N ASN A 73 -12.31 -11.34 2.95
CA ASN A 73 -12.84 -9.97 2.88
C ASN A 73 -11.73 -8.91 2.70
N ILE A 74 -10.74 -9.19 1.86
CA ILE A 74 -9.67 -8.23 1.56
C ILE A 74 -10.09 -7.26 0.42
N PRO A 75 -10.01 -5.93 0.61
CA PRO A 75 -10.27 -4.98 -0.45
C PRO A 75 -9.33 -5.18 -1.64
N GLU A 76 -9.81 -4.99 -2.87
CA GLU A 76 -9.02 -5.18 -4.10
C GLU A 76 -7.70 -4.38 -4.08
N SER A 77 -7.74 -3.15 -3.56
CA SER A 77 -6.56 -2.28 -3.42
C SER A 77 -5.50 -2.81 -2.45
N ARG A 78 -5.82 -3.84 -1.67
CA ARG A 78 -4.96 -4.42 -0.61
C ARG A 78 -4.61 -5.88 -0.84
N VAL A 79 -5.10 -6.53 -1.90
CA VAL A 79 -4.88 -7.97 -2.19
C VAL A 79 -3.40 -8.36 -2.19
N ASN A 80 -2.53 -7.49 -2.70
CA ASN A 80 -1.08 -7.72 -2.79
C ASN A 80 -0.29 -7.12 -1.62
N SER A 81 -0.96 -6.76 -0.51
CA SER A 81 -0.28 -6.21 0.66
C SER A 81 0.58 -7.28 1.32
N THR A 82 1.81 -6.91 1.63
CA THR A 82 2.71 -7.71 2.46
C THR A 82 2.68 -7.24 3.91
N GLY A 83 3.09 -8.12 4.82
CA GLY A 83 3.15 -7.84 6.24
C GLY A 83 4.55 -7.92 6.83
N THR A 84 4.70 -7.34 8.00
CA THR A 84 5.86 -7.52 8.88
C THR A 84 5.39 -7.88 10.29
N ILE A 85 5.99 -8.90 10.89
CA ILE A 85 5.75 -9.30 12.28
C ILE A 85 6.93 -8.86 13.12
N VAL A 86 6.65 -8.11 14.18
CA VAL A 86 7.64 -7.61 15.13
C VAL A 86 7.32 -8.11 16.53
N LEU A 87 8.36 -8.47 17.27
CA LEU A 87 8.28 -8.74 18.70
C LEU A 87 8.40 -7.41 19.47
N GLY A 88 7.50 -7.17 20.39
CA GLY A 88 7.54 -6.03 21.29
C GLY A 88 7.39 -6.46 22.75
N TYR A 89 7.77 -5.59 23.67
CA TYR A 89 7.48 -5.75 25.10
C TYR A 89 7.11 -4.41 25.74
N SER A 90 6.31 -4.45 26.81
CA SER A 90 5.97 -3.25 27.57
C SER A 90 6.86 -3.14 28.80
N ALA A 91 7.54 -2.01 28.99
CA ALA A 91 8.33 -1.80 30.20
C ALA A 91 7.41 -1.36 31.34
N SER A 92 7.16 -2.25 32.30
CA SER A 92 6.26 -2.03 33.45
C SER A 92 6.58 -0.77 34.27
N GLU A 93 7.81 -0.26 34.20
CA GLU A 93 8.28 0.90 34.95
C GLU A 93 7.74 2.24 34.42
N ASN A 94 7.48 2.33 33.11
CA ASN A 94 7.09 3.58 32.45
C ASN A 94 5.89 3.43 31.49
N GLY A 95 5.39 2.20 31.30
CA GLY A 95 4.29 1.91 30.38
C GLY A 95 4.65 2.07 28.90
N ASN A 96 5.93 2.26 28.57
CA ASN A 96 6.37 2.43 27.20
C ASN A 96 6.43 1.08 26.48
N GLU A 97 6.07 1.10 25.20
CA GLU A 97 6.20 -0.04 24.29
C GLU A 97 7.56 -0.01 23.59
N HIS A 98 8.27 -1.14 23.66
CA HIS A 98 9.54 -1.35 23.00
C HIS A 98 9.35 -2.34 21.85
N LEU A 99 9.40 -1.86 20.61
CA LEU A 99 9.26 -2.69 19.41
C LEU A 99 10.63 -2.96 18.78
N ASP A 100 10.97 -4.22 18.53
CA ASP A 100 12.19 -4.60 17.82
C ASP A 100 12.01 -4.53 16.30
N ILE A 101 11.91 -3.30 15.78
CA ILE A 101 11.72 -3.07 14.33
C ILE A 101 12.97 -3.44 13.53
N ALA A 102 14.16 -3.45 14.15
CA ALA A 102 15.42 -3.78 13.49
C ALA A 102 15.55 -5.29 13.21
N HIS A 103 14.91 -6.14 14.02
CA HIS A 103 14.95 -7.59 13.87
C HIS A 103 13.53 -8.17 13.83
N PRO A 104 12.77 -7.96 12.74
CA PRO A 104 11.43 -8.52 12.61
C PRO A 104 11.48 -10.06 12.63
N LEU A 105 10.44 -10.67 13.18
CA LEU A 105 10.29 -12.12 13.21
C LEU A 105 9.96 -12.70 11.83
N ALA A 106 9.29 -11.91 10.98
CA ALA A 106 9.01 -12.22 9.58
C ALA A 106 8.71 -10.94 8.79
N THR A 107 9.07 -10.91 7.51
CA THR A 107 8.77 -9.81 6.57
C THR A 107 8.24 -10.36 5.25
N ASP A 108 7.69 -9.46 4.43
CA ASP A 108 7.36 -9.68 3.01
C ASP A 108 6.42 -10.86 2.73
N PHE A 109 5.60 -11.23 3.71
CA PHE A 109 4.61 -12.29 3.55
C PHE A 109 3.26 -11.72 3.12
N PRO A 110 2.47 -12.45 2.30
CA PRO A 110 1.14 -12.00 1.91
C PRO A 110 0.19 -11.92 3.11
N ILE A 111 -0.42 -10.75 3.35
CA ILE A 111 -1.42 -10.59 4.43
C ILE A 111 -2.64 -11.49 4.20
N LYS A 112 -2.99 -11.76 2.93
CA LYS A 112 -4.12 -12.61 2.57
C LYS A 112 -4.02 -14.03 3.16
N GLN A 113 -2.81 -14.52 3.46
CA GLN A 113 -2.60 -15.87 3.98
C GLN A 113 -3.23 -16.08 5.38
N GLY A 114 -3.49 -15.03 6.16
CA GLY A 114 -4.13 -15.17 7.48
C GLY A 114 -3.25 -15.80 8.57
N PHE A 115 -2.05 -16.29 8.24
CA PHE A 115 -1.09 -16.78 9.21
C PHE A 115 0.35 -16.68 8.72
N MET A 116 1.29 -16.69 9.67
CA MET A 116 2.72 -16.80 9.42
C MET A 116 3.39 -17.62 10.52
N LYS A 117 4.27 -18.53 10.10
CA LYS A 117 5.16 -19.23 11.01
C LYS A 117 6.38 -18.36 11.29
N VAL A 118 6.69 -18.16 12.57
CA VAL A 118 7.82 -17.37 13.04
C VAL A 118 8.71 -18.20 13.96
N VAL A 119 9.97 -17.81 14.08
CA VAL A 119 10.92 -18.43 15.02
C VAL A 119 11.26 -17.43 16.10
N MET A 120 11.11 -17.84 17.36
CA MET A 120 11.45 -16.98 18.48
C MET A 120 12.97 -16.77 18.58
N PRO A 121 13.45 -15.54 18.82
CA PRO A 121 14.87 -15.30 19.04
C PRO A 121 15.42 -16.11 20.21
N LYS A 122 16.67 -16.58 20.08
CA LYS A 122 17.35 -17.34 21.14
C LYS A 122 17.96 -16.43 22.22
N ASN A 123 18.36 -15.23 21.83
CA ASN A 123 19.16 -14.31 22.65
C ASN A 123 18.33 -13.14 23.19
N ILE A 124 17.19 -13.44 23.82
CA ILE A 124 16.33 -12.43 24.44
C ILE A 124 16.11 -12.74 25.92
N ALA A 125 15.84 -11.71 26.70
CA ALA A 125 15.46 -11.85 28.10
C ALA A 125 14.14 -12.63 28.20
N GLU A 126 14.00 -13.43 29.26
CA GLU A 126 12.70 -14.01 29.58
C GLU A 126 11.79 -12.92 30.16
N ARG A 127 10.56 -12.84 29.65
CA ARG A 127 9.58 -11.86 30.10
C ARG A 127 8.16 -12.40 29.94
N ASN A 128 7.23 -11.82 30.69
CA ASN A 128 5.79 -12.09 30.64
C ASN A 128 4.98 -10.94 30.00
N ASP A 129 5.66 -9.90 29.52
CA ASP A 129 5.12 -8.66 28.95
C ASP A 129 5.36 -8.56 27.44
N TYR A 130 5.72 -9.67 26.79
CA TYR A 130 5.90 -9.73 25.34
C TYR A 130 4.56 -9.70 24.59
N PHE A 131 4.54 -9.05 23.45
CA PHE A 131 3.42 -9.01 22.52
C PHE A 131 3.90 -8.98 21.06
N ILE A 132 2.98 -9.27 20.15
CA ILE A 132 3.24 -9.33 18.71
C ILE A 132 2.49 -8.21 18.01
N VAL A 133 3.19 -7.51 17.11
CA VAL A 133 2.60 -6.47 16.25
C VAL A 133 2.77 -6.87 14.79
N ARG A 134 1.69 -6.70 14.00
CA ARG A 134 1.70 -6.80 12.55
C ARG A 134 1.62 -5.41 11.94
N LYS A 135 2.53 -5.09 11.01
CA LYS A 135 2.48 -3.89 10.18
C LYS A 135 2.24 -4.25 8.72
#